data_AF-A0AAU2XRI7-F1
#
_entry.id   AF-A0AAU2XRI7-F1
#
_cell.length_a   1.000
_cell.length_b   1.000
_cell.length_c   1.000
_cell.angle_alpha   90.00
_cell.angle_beta   90.00
_cell.angle_gamma   90.00
#
_symmetry.space_group_name_H-M   'P 1'
#
loop_
_entity.id
_entity.type
_entity.pdbx_description
1 polymer ?
#
loop_
_entity_poly.entity_id
_entity_poly.type
_entity_poly.pdbx_seq_one_letter_code
_entity_poly.pdbx_strand_id
1 'polypeptide(L)'
;MTTQTVEYIRYRIPEDRSAEFLAAYTRAAVQLAAAPQCVDYELARCEEDFEHYVLRITWTSSQAHTEGFRTSELFPDFLAEIRPYIDNIDEMRHYKPTTVRGTGASVPTLYDWAGGAEAFSRLTEAFYDKVLKDDLLAPLFADLAPEHAEHVALWLGEVFGGPASYSLTQGGHGHMVAKHFGKNITEPQRRRWVNLIQDAADEAGLPTDAEFRSAFVAYVEWGTRLAVYFSGPDAKPPAEQPVPRWNWGAMPPYQG
;
A
#
# COMPACT_ATOMS: atom_id res chain seq x y z
N MET A 1 -13.24 4.04 6.51
CA MET A 1 -12.96 3.83 5.06
C MET A 1 -13.76 4.85 4.29
N THR A 2 -13.10 5.78 3.59
CA THR A 2 -13.78 6.69 2.65
C THR A 2 -14.48 5.86 1.58
N THR A 3 -15.77 6.09 1.39
CA THR A 3 -16.57 5.33 0.40
C THR A 3 -16.29 5.90 -0.98
N GLN A 4 -15.19 5.46 -1.59
CA GLN A 4 -14.86 5.81 -2.97
C GLN A 4 -15.95 5.31 -3.93
N THR A 5 -16.11 6.04 -5.02
CA THR A 5 -17.03 5.71 -6.12
C THR A 5 -16.24 5.62 -7.40
N VAL A 6 -16.54 4.65 -8.26
CA VAL A 6 -15.93 4.51 -9.58
C VAL A 6 -16.92 4.98 -10.62
N GLU A 7 -16.51 5.89 -11.49
CA GLU A 7 -17.26 6.29 -12.67
C GLU A 7 -16.71 5.55 -13.89
N TYR A 8 -17.61 4.94 -14.66
CA TYR A 8 -17.29 4.39 -15.97
C TYR A 8 -17.97 5.23 -17.04
N ILE A 9 -17.19 5.65 -18.02
CA ILE A 9 -17.68 6.29 -19.24
C ILE A 9 -17.26 5.43 -20.43
N ARG A 10 -18.25 4.94 -21.18
CA ARG A 10 -18.02 4.15 -22.39
C ARG A 10 -18.23 5.03 -23.60
N TYR A 11 -17.24 5.04 -24.48
CA TYR A 11 -17.29 5.75 -25.74
C TYR A 11 -17.32 4.78 -26.91
N ARG A 12 -18.04 5.16 -27.97
CA ARG A 12 -17.86 4.64 -29.33
C ARG A 12 -17.31 5.74 -30.24
N ILE A 13 -15.99 5.75 -30.39
CA ILE A 13 -15.24 6.73 -31.20
C ILE A 13 -14.92 6.10 -32.56
N PRO A 14 -15.33 6.71 -33.68
CA PRO A 14 -14.90 6.28 -35.00
C PRO A 14 -13.37 6.16 -35.07
N GLU A 15 -12.88 5.09 -35.70
CA GLU A 15 -11.45 4.76 -35.67
C GLU A 15 -10.57 5.90 -36.23
N ASP A 16 -11.03 6.62 -37.25
CA ASP A 16 -10.35 7.78 -37.84
C ASP A 16 -10.22 8.97 -36.88
N ARG A 17 -11.06 9.03 -35.84
CA ARG A 17 -11.03 10.03 -34.76
C ARG A 17 -10.29 9.57 -33.50
N SER A 18 -9.77 8.35 -33.48
CA SER A 18 -9.05 7.78 -32.33
C SER A 18 -7.89 8.65 -31.83
N ALA A 19 -7.04 9.12 -32.75
CA ALA A 19 -5.84 9.87 -32.39
C ALA A 19 -6.18 11.25 -31.77
N GLU A 20 -7.17 11.95 -32.33
CA GLU A 20 -7.62 13.23 -31.78
C GLU A 20 -8.29 13.08 -30.41
N PHE A 21 -9.03 11.98 -30.21
CA PHE A 21 -9.68 11.67 -28.95
C PHE A 21 -8.67 11.43 -27.82
N LEU A 22 -7.64 10.61 -28.09
CA LEU A 22 -6.55 10.37 -27.13
C LEU A 22 -5.78 11.66 -26.81
N ALA A 23 -5.52 12.51 -27.81
CA ALA A 23 -4.86 13.79 -27.59
C ALA A 23 -5.71 14.76 -26.76
N ALA A 24 -7.04 14.79 -26.97
CA ALA A 24 -7.96 15.57 -26.17
C ALA A 24 -8.00 15.09 -24.71
N TYR A 25 -8.09 13.77 -24.49
CA TYR A 25 -8.04 13.21 -23.14
C TYR A 25 -6.70 13.43 -22.45
N THR A 26 -5.58 13.43 -23.18
CA THR A 26 -4.27 13.78 -22.64
C THR A 26 -4.25 15.21 -22.07
N ARG A 27 -4.90 16.16 -22.75
CA ARG A 27 -5.02 17.54 -22.24
C ARG A 27 -6.01 17.64 -21.09
N ALA A 28 -7.16 16.97 -21.20
CA ALA A 28 -8.18 16.93 -20.15
C ALA A 28 -7.67 16.31 -18.84
N ALA A 29 -6.79 15.30 -18.93
CA ALA A 29 -6.19 14.60 -17.79
C ALA A 29 -5.41 15.53 -16.84
N VAL A 30 -4.90 16.67 -17.31
CA VAL A 30 -4.27 17.70 -16.47
C VAL A 30 -5.23 18.19 -15.39
N GLN A 31 -6.51 18.39 -15.74
CA GLN A 31 -7.54 18.86 -14.82
C GLN A 31 -7.96 17.76 -13.84
N LEU A 32 -8.03 16.51 -14.30
CA LEU A 32 -8.29 15.36 -13.42
C LEU A 32 -7.16 15.15 -12.42
N ALA A 33 -5.89 15.29 -12.83
CA ALA A 33 -4.73 15.14 -11.94
C ALA A 33 -4.64 16.24 -10.87
N ALA A 34 -5.10 17.45 -11.19
CA ALA A 34 -5.11 18.58 -10.25
C ALA A 34 -6.28 18.52 -9.25
N ALA A 35 -7.32 17.74 -9.54
CA ALA A 35 -8.54 17.69 -8.73
C ALA A 35 -8.35 16.84 -7.46
N PRO A 36 -8.43 17.40 -6.25
CA PRO A 36 -8.25 16.63 -5.01
C PRO A 36 -9.36 15.60 -4.76
N GLN A 37 -10.49 15.70 -5.47
CA GLN A 37 -11.59 14.74 -5.43
C GLN A 37 -11.31 13.51 -6.32
N CYS A 38 -10.42 13.64 -7.30
CA CYS A 38 -10.02 12.57 -8.20
C CYS A 38 -8.91 11.74 -7.55
N VAL A 39 -9.18 10.46 -7.33
CA VAL A 39 -8.24 9.53 -6.71
C VAL A 39 -7.30 8.94 -7.77
N ASP A 40 -7.87 8.46 -8.87
CA ASP A 40 -7.15 7.91 -10.02
C ASP A 40 -8.06 7.92 -11.26
N TYR A 41 -7.46 7.73 -12.44
CA TYR A 41 -8.19 7.56 -13.70
C TYR A 41 -7.40 6.74 -14.72
N GLU A 42 -8.10 6.07 -15.61
CA GLU A 42 -7.54 5.25 -16.70
C GLU A 42 -8.47 5.32 -17.92
N LEU A 43 -7.91 5.57 -19.10
CA LEU A 43 -8.61 5.44 -20.37
C LEU A 43 -8.06 4.22 -21.12
N ALA A 44 -8.89 3.19 -21.27
CA ALA A 44 -8.55 1.98 -22.00
C ALA A 44 -9.26 1.95 -23.36
N ARG A 45 -8.59 1.37 -24.37
CA ARG A 45 -9.19 1.02 -25.66
C ARG A 45 -9.39 -0.50 -25.70
N CYS A 46 -10.53 -0.96 -26.22
CA CYS A 46 -10.75 -2.39 -26.43
C CYS A 46 -9.81 -2.91 -27.53
N GLU A 47 -9.22 -4.09 -27.32
CA GLU A 47 -8.31 -4.70 -28.30
C GLU A 47 -9.06 -5.51 -29.36
N GLU A 48 -10.30 -5.90 -29.09
CA GLU A 48 -11.17 -6.64 -29.99
C GLU A 48 -12.10 -5.75 -30.84
N ASP A 49 -12.40 -4.54 -30.35
CA ASP A 49 -13.23 -3.55 -31.02
C ASP A 49 -12.64 -2.15 -30.83
N PHE A 50 -11.90 -1.72 -31.84
CA PHE A 50 -11.07 -0.52 -31.82
C PHE A 50 -11.83 0.81 -31.78
N GLU A 51 -13.16 0.80 -31.94
CA GLU A 51 -13.98 2.00 -31.74
C GLU A 51 -14.38 2.19 -30.27
N HIS A 52 -14.18 1.18 -29.42
CA HIS A 52 -14.63 1.23 -28.04
C HIS A 52 -13.53 1.65 -27.07
N TYR A 53 -13.88 2.63 -26.24
CA TYR A 53 -13.05 3.09 -25.13
C TYR A 53 -13.83 3.05 -23.82
N VAL A 54 -13.11 2.81 -22.73
CA VAL A 54 -13.64 2.91 -21.37
C VAL A 54 -12.75 3.84 -20.56
N LEU A 55 -13.30 4.97 -20.11
CA LEU A 55 -12.69 5.80 -19.09
C LEU A 55 -13.21 5.34 -17.73
N ARG A 56 -12.29 4.97 -16.84
CA ARG A 56 -12.53 4.70 -15.43
C ARG A 56 -11.98 5.88 -14.63
N ILE A 57 -12.79 6.48 -13.77
CA ILE A 57 -12.32 7.50 -12.80
C ILE A 57 -12.74 7.08 -11.40
N THR A 58 -11.79 7.04 -10.47
CA THR A 58 -12.10 6.86 -9.05
C THR A 58 -12.23 8.22 -8.39
N TRP A 59 -13.38 8.46 -7.76
CA TRP A 59 -13.67 9.67 -7.02
C TRP A 59 -13.73 9.38 -5.52
N THR A 60 -13.41 10.37 -4.69
CA THR A 60 -13.59 10.28 -3.23
C THR A 60 -15.05 10.03 -2.83
N SER A 61 -16.01 10.51 -3.63
CA SER A 61 -17.43 10.12 -3.60
C SER A 61 -18.16 10.57 -4.89
N SER A 62 -19.36 10.06 -5.16
CA SER A 62 -20.20 10.55 -6.27
C SER A 62 -20.52 12.05 -6.13
N GLN A 63 -20.82 12.51 -4.91
CA GLN A 63 -21.07 13.91 -4.61
C GLN A 63 -19.83 14.78 -4.86
N ALA A 64 -18.64 14.31 -4.48
CA ALA A 64 -17.39 15.03 -4.71
C ALA A 64 -17.10 15.20 -6.20
N HIS A 65 -17.51 14.26 -7.05
CA HIS A 65 -17.51 14.49 -8.50
C HIS A 65 -18.58 15.53 -8.88
N THR A 66 -19.87 15.26 -8.62
CA THR A 66 -20.97 16.05 -9.20
C THR A 66 -21.09 17.47 -8.67
N GLU A 67 -20.77 17.69 -7.40
CA GLU A 67 -20.87 18.98 -6.73
C GLU A 67 -19.50 19.60 -6.44
N GLY A 68 -18.42 18.81 -6.49
CA GLY A 68 -17.05 19.29 -6.32
C GLY A 68 -16.36 19.54 -7.67
N PHE A 69 -15.91 18.49 -8.35
CA PHE A 69 -15.16 18.66 -9.60
C PHE A 69 -15.98 19.39 -10.67
N ARG A 70 -17.24 19.00 -10.93
CA ARG A 70 -18.06 19.59 -12.00
C ARG A 70 -18.46 21.06 -11.77
N THR A 71 -18.30 21.57 -10.56
CA THR A 71 -18.58 22.97 -10.22
C THR A 71 -17.30 23.78 -10.00
N SER A 72 -16.14 23.11 -10.04
CA SER A 72 -14.83 23.73 -9.81
C SER A 72 -14.34 24.53 -11.01
N GLU A 73 -13.31 25.34 -10.80
CA GLU A 73 -12.60 26.08 -11.84
C GLU A 73 -11.87 25.18 -12.85
N LEU A 74 -11.64 23.90 -12.51
CA LEU A 74 -10.97 22.92 -13.38
C LEU A 74 -11.91 22.37 -14.47
N PHE A 75 -13.22 22.38 -14.21
CA PHE A 75 -14.20 21.72 -15.09
C PHE A 75 -14.39 22.38 -16.46
N PRO A 76 -14.42 23.71 -16.61
CA PRO A 76 -14.58 24.34 -17.92
C PRO A 76 -13.52 23.89 -18.94
N ASP A 77 -12.25 23.85 -18.53
CA ASP A 77 -11.14 23.44 -19.40
C ASP A 77 -11.20 21.94 -19.72
N PHE A 78 -11.55 21.11 -18.72
CA PHE A 78 -11.82 19.69 -18.95
C PHE A 78 -12.95 19.50 -19.97
N LEU A 79 -14.08 20.18 -19.77
CA LEU A 79 -15.25 20.08 -20.63
C LEU A 79 -14.96 20.58 -22.04
N ALA A 80 -14.14 21.61 -22.22
CA ALA A 80 -13.78 22.12 -23.53
C ALA A 80 -13.10 21.04 -24.40
N GLU A 81 -12.23 20.24 -23.81
CA GLU A 81 -11.55 19.13 -24.50
C GLU A 81 -12.50 17.97 -24.82
N ILE A 82 -13.44 17.65 -23.93
CA ILE A 82 -14.31 16.47 -24.06
C ILE A 82 -15.60 16.76 -24.84
N ARG A 83 -16.04 18.03 -24.91
CA ARG A 83 -17.28 18.44 -25.58
C ARG A 83 -17.47 17.86 -26.99
N PRO A 84 -16.44 17.75 -27.87
CA PRO A 84 -16.59 17.18 -29.21
C PRO A 84 -16.96 15.69 -29.25
N TYR A 85 -16.92 14.99 -28.12
CA TYR A 85 -17.12 13.54 -28.02
C TYR A 85 -18.31 13.15 -27.12
N ILE A 86 -19.10 14.12 -26.63
CA ILE A 86 -20.25 13.84 -25.76
C ILE A 86 -21.28 12.95 -26.46
N ASP A 87 -21.53 13.18 -27.75
CA ASP A 87 -22.49 12.40 -28.54
C ASP A 87 -22.00 10.97 -28.82
N ASN A 88 -20.74 10.67 -28.53
CA ASN A 88 -20.15 9.34 -28.65
C ASN A 88 -20.23 8.52 -27.35
N ILE A 89 -20.84 9.06 -26.29
CA ILE A 89 -20.94 8.38 -25.00
C ILE A 89 -22.11 7.39 -25.02
N ASP A 90 -21.80 6.10 -24.92
CA ASP A 90 -22.79 5.03 -24.75
C ASP A 90 -23.22 4.88 -23.28
N GLU A 91 -22.34 5.20 -22.34
CA GLU A 91 -22.59 5.09 -20.89
C GLU A 91 -21.76 6.12 -20.11
N MET A 92 -22.34 6.72 -19.07
CA MET A 92 -21.64 7.55 -18.09
C MET A 92 -22.36 7.37 -16.75
N ARG A 93 -21.80 6.53 -15.87
CA ARG A 93 -22.46 6.14 -14.61
C ARG A 93 -21.47 5.94 -13.47
N HIS A 94 -21.96 6.15 -12.25
CA HIS A 94 -21.24 5.88 -11.00
C HIS A 94 -21.61 4.51 -10.43
N TYR A 95 -20.60 3.79 -9.94
CA TYR A 95 -20.69 2.47 -9.33
C TYR A 95 -19.98 2.47 -7.99
N LYS A 96 -20.57 1.78 -7.03
CA LYS A 96 -19.94 1.53 -5.73
C LYS A 96 -19.15 0.22 -5.82
N PRO A 97 -17.82 0.23 -5.54
CA PRO A 97 -17.05 -1.01 -5.43
C PRO A 97 -17.66 -1.97 -4.41
N THR A 98 -17.66 -3.26 -4.74
CA THR A 98 -18.14 -4.32 -3.83
C THR A 98 -16.99 -4.92 -3.04
N THR A 99 -17.30 -5.89 -2.18
CA THR A 99 -16.29 -6.68 -1.46
C THR A 99 -15.53 -7.64 -2.37
N VAL A 100 -16.02 -7.92 -3.59
CA VAL A 100 -15.36 -8.79 -4.55
C VAL A 100 -14.27 -7.98 -5.28
N ARG A 101 -13.05 -8.02 -4.74
CA ARG A 101 -11.86 -7.35 -5.27
C ARG A 101 -10.60 -8.06 -4.79
N GLY A 102 -9.51 -7.98 -5.55
CA GLY A 102 -8.22 -8.59 -5.21
C GLY A 102 -7.11 -8.09 -6.13
N THR A 103 -5.86 -8.44 -5.82
CA THR A 103 -4.66 -7.99 -6.53
C THR A 103 -4.21 -8.94 -7.65
N GLY A 104 -4.97 -9.99 -7.93
CA GLY A 104 -4.57 -11.05 -8.86
C GLY A 104 -3.34 -11.82 -8.37
N ALA A 105 -2.77 -12.65 -9.26
CA ALA A 105 -1.57 -13.47 -8.99
C ALA A 105 -0.41 -13.18 -9.97
N SER A 106 -0.54 -12.15 -10.82
CA SER A 106 0.46 -11.80 -11.83
C SER A 106 1.75 -11.23 -11.24
N VAL A 107 1.68 -10.69 -10.02
CA VAL A 107 2.82 -10.22 -9.24
C VAL A 107 2.87 -11.04 -7.95
N PRO A 108 3.97 -11.75 -7.65
CA PRO A 108 4.08 -12.54 -6.43
C PRO A 108 4.05 -11.63 -5.19
N THR A 109 3.69 -12.18 -4.04
CA THR A 109 3.82 -11.45 -2.77
C THR A 109 5.30 -11.30 -2.41
N LEU A 110 5.64 -10.32 -1.56
CA LEU A 110 6.99 -10.22 -1.00
C LEU A 110 7.33 -11.48 -0.19
N TYR A 111 6.33 -12.09 0.46
CA TYR A 111 6.48 -13.34 1.19
C TYR A 111 6.91 -14.50 0.27
N ASP A 112 6.18 -14.70 -0.83
CA ASP A 112 6.49 -15.77 -1.79
C ASP A 112 7.85 -15.52 -2.46
N TRP A 113 8.12 -14.27 -2.86
CA TRP A 113 9.40 -13.88 -3.47
C TRP A 113 10.58 -14.10 -2.53
N ALA A 114 10.41 -13.86 -1.23
CA ALA A 114 11.45 -14.10 -0.23
C ALA A 114 11.77 -15.59 -0.01
N GLY A 115 10.91 -16.51 -0.44
CA GLY A 115 11.02 -17.94 -0.16
C GLY A 115 10.14 -18.42 0.99
N GLY A 116 9.08 -17.67 1.34
CA GLY A 116 8.05 -18.08 2.29
C GLY A 116 8.51 -18.19 3.74
N ALA A 117 7.83 -19.02 4.54
CA ALA A 117 8.00 -19.11 5.99
C ALA A 117 9.45 -19.40 6.40
N GLU A 118 10.13 -20.31 5.70
CA GLU A 118 11.50 -20.70 6.00
C GLU A 118 12.47 -19.52 5.89
N ALA A 119 12.27 -18.63 4.92
CA ALA A 119 13.11 -17.45 4.76
C ALA A 119 12.96 -16.47 5.94
N PHE A 120 11.73 -16.26 6.42
CA PHE A 120 11.48 -15.39 7.58
C PHE A 120 11.96 -16.02 8.89
N SER A 121 11.89 -17.36 9.04
CA SER A 121 12.50 -18.05 10.18
C SER A 121 14.01 -17.77 10.24
N ARG A 122 14.72 -18.06 9.14
CA ARG A 122 16.17 -17.79 9.03
C ARG A 122 16.53 -16.33 9.28
N LEU A 123 15.74 -15.40 8.73
CA LEU A 123 15.92 -13.96 8.95
C LEU A 123 15.89 -13.64 10.44
N THR A 124 14.85 -14.09 11.14
CA THR A 124 14.69 -13.75 12.56
C THR A 124 15.70 -14.45 13.45
N GLU A 125 16.07 -15.70 13.15
CA GLU A 125 17.16 -16.40 13.84
C GLU A 125 18.47 -15.62 13.74
N ALA A 126 18.91 -15.29 12.51
CA ALA A 126 20.11 -14.51 12.26
C ALA A 126 20.04 -13.11 12.90
N PHE A 127 18.85 -12.51 12.93
CA PHE A 127 18.64 -11.20 13.52
C PHE A 127 18.79 -11.21 15.04
N TYR A 128 18.12 -12.13 15.75
CA TYR A 128 18.20 -12.20 17.21
C TYR A 128 19.58 -12.65 17.69
N ASP A 129 20.28 -13.49 16.93
CA ASP A 129 21.68 -13.84 17.16
C ASP A 129 22.62 -12.62 17.16
N LYS A 130 22.27 -11.55 16.43
CA LYS A 130 23.00 -10.27 16.40
C LYS A 130 22.52 -9.35 17.50
N VAL A 131 21.21 -9.15 17.62
CA VAL A 131 20.60 -8.21 18.57
C VAL A 131 20.98 -8.52 20.02
N LEU A 132 21.01 -9.81 20.39
CA LEU A 132 21.35 -10.23 21.75
C LEU A 132 22.84 -9.99 22.10
N LYS A 133 23.69 -9.77 21.09
CA LYS A 133 25.13 -9.48 21.25
C LYS A 133 25.46 -7.99 21.07
N ASP A 134 24.46 -7.16 20.78
CA ASP A 134 24.64 -5.73 20.52
C ASP A 134 24.48 -4.92 21.81
N ASP A 135 25.53 -4.21 22.23
CA ASP A 135 25.55 -3.46 23.50
C ASP A 135 24.41 -2.43 23.62
N LEU A 136 23.95 -1.85 22.50
CA LEU A 136 22.90 -0.83 22.50
C LEU A 136 21.49 -1.43 22.55
N LEU A 137 21.28 -2.57 21.88
CA LEU A 137 19.96 -3.20 21.77
C LEU A 137 19.70 -4.28 22.80
N ALA A 138 20.71 -5.08 23.18
CA ALA A 138 20.55 -6.21 24.09
C ALA A 138 19.75 -5.87 25.37
N PRO A 139 19.91 -4.69 26.02
CA PRO A 139 19.10 -4.33 27.18
C PRO A 139 17.59 -4.28 26.92
N LEU A 140 17.13 -3.97 25.70
CA LEU A 140 15.69 -3.96 25.36
C LEU A 140 15.08 -5.38 25.35
N PHE A 141 15.93 -6.39 25.19
CA PHE A 141 15.58 -7.80 25.01
C PHE A 141 16.04 -8.67 26.20
N ALA A 142 16.35 -8.10 27.36
CA ALA A 142 16.81 -8.86 28.52
C ALA A 142 15.83 -9.95 28.97
N ASP A 143 14.53 -9.70 28.83
CA ASP A 143 13.44 -10.63 29.19
C ASP A 143 12.80 -11.30 27.95
N LEU A 144 13.61 -11.60 26.93
CA LEU A 144 13.10 -12.20 25.69
C LEU A 144 12.54 -13.60 25.93
N ALA A 145 11.28 -13.82 25.54
CA ALA A 145 10.72 -15.16 25.52
C ALA A 145 11.39 -16.01 24.41
N PRO A 146 11.60 -17.33 24.62
CA PRO A 146 12.23 -18.21 23.62
C PRO A 146 11.54 -18.18 22.25
N GLU A 147 10.22 -18.02 22.23
CA GLU A 147 9.38 -18.05 21.02
C GLU A 147 9.35 -16.69 20.30
N HIS A 148 10.03 -15.66 20.81
CA HIS A 148 9.90 -14.30 20.28
C HIS A 148 10.37 -14.18 18.83
N ALA A 149 11.44 -14.88 18.45
CA ALA A 149 11.93 -14.89 17.07
C ALA A 149 10.87 -15.46 16.11
N GLU A 150 10.26 -16.59 16.47
CA GLU A 150 9.18 -17.23 15.71
C GLU A 150 7.98 -16.29 15.56
N HIS A 151 7.56 -15.62 16.63
CA HIS A 151 6.45 -14.66 16.56
C HIS A 151 6.75 -13.47 15.63
N VAL A 152 8.00 -12.99 15.59
CA VAL A 152 8.38 -11.94 14.64
C VAL A 152 8.43 -12.47 13.21
N ALA A 153 8.83 -13.72 12.98
CA ALA A 153 8.78 -14.34 11.65
C ALA A 153 7.35 -14.45 11.13
N LEU A 154 6.41 -14.87 11.99
CA LEU A 154 4.98 -14.91 11.67
C LEU A 154 4.43 -13.51 11.34
N TRP A 155 4.82 -12.51 12.14
CA TRP A 155 4.42 -11.12 11.91
C TRP A 155 4.88 -10.61 10.55
N LEU A 156 6.18 -10.71 10.27
CA LEU A 156 6.76 -10.27 9.00
C LEU A 156 6.15 -11.04 7.83
N GLY A 157 5.99 -12.36 7.98
CA GLY A 157 5.42 -13.19 6.93
C GLY A 157 3.99 -12.77 6.56
N GLU A 158 3.15 -12.51 7.55
CA GLU A 158 1.78 -12.03 7.32
C GLU A 158 1.77 -10.63 6.69
N VAL A 159 2.61 -9.72 7.18
CA VAL A 159 2.73 -8.37 6.63
C VAL A 159 3.09 -8.40 5.14
N PHE A 160 4.06 -9.23 4.76
CA PHE A 160 4.57 -9.33 3.39
C PHE A 160 3.69 -10.16 2.44
N GLY A 161 2.46 -10.48 2.86
CA GLY A 161 1.45 -11.12 2.01
C GLY A 161 1.28 -12.62 2.23
N GLY A 162 1.97 -13.20 3.22
CA GLY A 162 1.80 -14.58 3.62
C GLY A 162 0.50 -14.85 4.39
N PRO A 163 0.32 -16.09 4.87
CA PRO A 163 -0.84 -16.52 5.64
C PRO A 163 -1.09 -15.66 6.89
N ALA A 164 -2.33 -15.58 7.35
CA ALA A 164 -2.74 -14.79 8.53
C ALA A 164 -2.33 -15.44 9.89
N SER A 165 -1.23 -16.17 9.92
CA SER A 165 -0.83 -17.01 11.05
C SER A 165 -0.58 -16.20 12.32
N TYR A 166 0.00 -15.00 12.23
CA TYR A 166 0.22 -14.15 13.40
C TYR A 166 -1.12 -13.63 13.96
N SER A 167 -2.01 -13.14 13.10
CA SER A 167 -3.35 -12.72 13.51
C SER A 167 -4.11 -13.84 14.21
N LEU A 168 -4.08 -15.04 13.63
CA LEU A 168 -4.84 -16.19 14.14
C LEU A 168 -4.29 -16.76 15.45
N THR A 169 -2.97 -16.65 15.69
CA THR A 169 -2.34 -17.30 16.85
C THR A 169 -1.90 -16.33 17.94
N GLN A 170 -1.57 -15.08 17.60
CA GLN A 170 -1.01 -14.09 18.52
C GLN A 170 -1.97 -12.91 18.79
N GLY A 171 -3.04 -12.73 18.00
CA GLY A 171 -4.02 -11.66 18.20
C GLY A 171 -3.75 -10.39 17.37
N GLY A 172 -2.92 -10.48 16.33
CA GLY A 172 -2.83 -9.46 15.28
C GLY A 172 -2.21 -8.14 15.70
N HIS A 173 -2.53 -7.06 14.98
CA HIS A 173 -1.86 -5.76 15.11
C HIS A 173 -1.87 -5.21 16.54
N GLY A 174 -3.00 -5.29 17.26
CA GLY A 174 -3.11 -4.80 18.63
C GLY A 174 -2.14 -5.50 19.59
N HIS A 175 -2.00 -6.82 19.47
CA HIS A 175 -1.02 -7.58 20.25
C HIS A 175 0.42 -7.14 19.95
N MET A 176 0.74 -6.94 18.67
CA MET A 176 2.09 -6.54 18.26
C MET A 176 2.48 -5.17 18.87
N VAL A 177 1.61 -4.19 18.70
CA VAL A 177 1.85 -2.84 19.23
C VAL A 177 2.01 -2.85 20.75
N ALA A 178 1.19 -3.63 21.47
CA ALA A 178 1.30 -3.74 22.92
C ALA A 178 2.66 -4.28 23.41
N LYS A 179 3.37 -5.07 22.60
CA LYS A 179 4.74 -5.55 22.94
C LYS A 179 5.79 -4.44 22.99
N HIS A 180 5.49 -3.28 22.42
CA HIS A 180 6.40 -2.14 22.38
C HIS A 180 6.18 -1.14 23.51
N PHE A 181 5.07 -1.21 24.23
CA PHE A 181 4.72 -0.24 25.28
C PHE A 181 5.75 -0.19 26.40
N GLY A 182 6.07 1.04 26.84
CA GLY A 182 6.98 1.29 27.97
C GLY A 182 8.44 0.95 27.68
N LYS A 183 8.80 0.56 26.46
CA LYS A 183 10.19 0.24 26.08
C LYS A 183 11.05 1.49 25.88
N ASN A 184 10.46 2.68 25.74
CA ASN A 184 11.16 3.96 25.54
C ASN A 184 12.26 3.87 24.47
N ILE A 185 11.93 3.30 23.32
CA ILE A 185 12.86 3.06 22.23
C ILE A 185 13.37 4.39 21.69
N THR A 186 14.68 4.56 21.69
CA THR A 186 15.33 5.79 21.21
C THR A 186 15.66 5.71 19.71
N GLU A 187 15.84 6.85 19.05
CA GLU A 187 16.25 6.90 17.64
C GLU A 187 17.58 6.19 17.35
N PRO A 188 18.63 6.28 18.19
CA PRO A 188 19.83 5.45 18.03
C PRO A 188 19.55 3.95 18.05
N GLN A 189 18.71 3.47 18.98
CA GLN A 189 18.31 2.07 19.04
C GLN A 189 17.52 1.68 17.79
N ARG A 190 16.54 2.49 17.37
CA ARG A 190 15.75 2.26 16.15
C ARG A 190 16.65 2.10 14.92
N ARG A 191 17.57 3.04 14.69
CA ARG A 191 18.50 2.97 13.55
C ARG A 191 19.42 1.76 13.61
N ARG A 192 19.91 1.40 14.82
CA ARG A 192 20.74 0.22 15.00
C ARG A 192 19.97 -1.06 14.67
N TRP A 193 18.72 -1.15 15.10
CA TRP A 193 17.81 -2.27 14.80
C TRP A 193 17.61 -2.40 13.28
N VAL A 194 17.35 -1.29 12.59
CA VAL A 194 17.19 -1.24 11.12
C VAL A 194 18.44 -1.72 10.39
N ASN A 195 19.63 -1.37 10.86
CA ASN A 195 20.88 -1.85 10.25
C ASN A 195 21.05 -3.35 10.46
N LEU A 196 20.86 -3.83 11.69
CA LEU A 196 21.07 -5.25 12.01
C LEU A 196 20.09 -6.19 11.29
N ILE A 197 18.84 -5.78 11.08
CA ILE A 197 17.88 -6.62 10.33
C ILE A 197 18.20 -6.66 8.84
N GLN A 198 18.81 -5.61 8.28
CA GLN A 198 19.31 -5.63 6.91
C GLN A 198 20.51 -6.57 6.78
N ASP A 199 21.49 -6.47 7.69
CA ASP A 199 22.63 -7.39 7.74
C ASP A 199 22.16 -8.85 7.89
N ALA A 200 21.16 -9.09 8.75
CA ALA A 200 20.56 -10.41 8.92
C ALA A 200 19.83 -10.90 7.67
N ALA A 201 19.22 -10.00 6.89
CA ALA A 201 18.56 -10.36 5.65
C ALA A 201 19.54 -10.77 4.55
N ASP A 202 20.76 -10.23 4.54
CA ASP A 202 21.83 -10.73 3.67
C ASP A 202 22.29 -12.13 4.12
N GLU A 203 22.52 -12.34 5.41
CA GLU A 203 22.98 -13.62 5.96
C GLU A 203 21.95 -14.75 5.79
N ALA A 204 20.65 -14.45 5.96
CA ALA A 204 19.56 -15.40 5.80
C ALA A 204 19.26 -15.76 4.33
N GLY A 205 19.93 -15.11 3.38
CA GLY A 205 19.78 -15.35 1.95
C GLY A 205 18.46 -14.81 1.39
N LEU A 206 17.93 -13.71 1.94
CA LEU A 206 16.79 -13.03 1.31
C LEU A 206 17.20 -12.42 -0.05
N PRO A 207 16.26 -12.23 -0.98
CA PRO A 207 16.54 -11.66 -2.30
C PRO A 207 17.26 -10.32 -2.22
N THR A 208 18.22 -10.11 -3.13
CA THR A 208 19.05 -8.90 -3.21
C THR A 208 18.71 -8.00 -4.39
N ASP A 209 17.68 -8.36 -5.17
CA ASP A 209 17.17 -7.51 -6.25
C ASP A 209 16.63 -6.17 -5.70
N ALA A 210 16.69 -5.13 -6.54
CA ALA A 210 16.40 -3.77 -6.12
C ALA A 210 14.94 -3.61 -5.69
N GLU A 211 14.04 -4.29 -6.38
CA GLU A 211 12.61 -4.31 -6.13
C GLU A 211 12.32 -4.86 -4.72
N PHE A 212 12.86 -6.03 -4.36
CA PHE A 212 12.61 -6.64 -3.06
C PHE A 212 13.29 -5.86 -1.94
N ARG A 213 14.57 -5.50 -2.11
CA ARG A 213 15.33 -4.79 -1.07
C ARG A 213 14.73 -3.42 -0.76
N SER A 214 14.29 -2.68 -1.77
CA SER A 214 13.64 -1.39 -1.54
C SER A 214 12.32 -1.54 -0.78
N ALA A 215 11.48 -2.51 -1.13
CA ALA A 215 10.21 -2.75 -0.44
C ALA A 215 10.40 -3.22 1.00
N PHE A 216 11.34 -4.14 1.23
CA PHE A 216 11.69 -4.64 2.56
C PHE A 216 12.19 -3.52 3.49
N VAL A 217 13.14 -2.70 3.03
CA VAL A 217 13.70 -1.59 3.81
C VAL A 217 12.64 -0.52 4.09
N ALA A 218 11.77 -0.22 3.12
CA ALA A 218 10.69 0.73 3.32
C ALA A 218 9.72 0.29 4.43
N TYR A 219 9.35 -1.00 4.48
CA TYR A 219 8.53 -1.53 5.57
C TYR A 219 9.25 -1.43 6.91
N VAL A 220 10.51 -1.88 6.98
CA VAL A 220 11.32 -1.86 8.20
C VAL A 220 11.45 -0.43 8.74
N GLU A 221 11.71 0.55 7.88
CA GLU A 221 11.79 1.96 8.28
C GLU A 221 10.43 2.47 8.80
N TRP A 222 9.34 2.19 8.09
CA TRP A 222 8.01 2.60 8.52
C TRP A 222 7.58 1.96 9.85
N GLY A 223 7.72 0.64 9.98
CA GLY A 223 7.31 -0.13 11.15
C GLY A 223 8.11 0.25 12.40
N THR A 224 9.42 0.47 12.27
CA THR A 224 10.26 0.87 13.41
C THR A 224 9.98 2.28 13.91
N ARG A 225 9.46 3.18 13.07
CA ARG A 225 8.96 4.51 13.52
C ARG A 225 7.70 4.38 14.36
N LEU A 226 6.79 3.48 14.00
CA LEU A 226 5.63 3.16 14.84
C LEU A 226 6.06 2.51 16.15
N ALA A 227 7.05 1.62 16.14
CA ALA A 227 7.60 1.05 17.36
C ALA A 227 8.12 2.14 18.32
N VAL A 228 8.84 3.16 17.81
CA VAL A 228 9.26 4.31 18.62
C VAL A 228 8.05 5.06 19.17
N TYR A 229 7.09 5.42 18.31
CA TYR A 229 5.87 6.13 18.71
C TYR A 229 5.11 5.40 19.83
N PHE A 230 4.89 4.09 19.69
CA PHE A 230 4.18 3.28 20.67
C PHE A 230 5.01 2.94 21.91
N SER A 231 6.33 3.13 21.88
CA SER A 231 7.17 2.82 23.05
C SER A 231 7.22 3.90 24.13
N GLY A 232 6.72 5.11 23.81
CA GLY A 232 6.75 6.26 24.70
C GLY A 232 5.84 6.13 25.93
N PRO A 233 6.06 6.95 26.97
CA PRO A 233 5.32 6.89 28.23
C PRO A 233 3.83 7.22 28.09
N ASP A 234 3.47 8.02 27.09
CA ASP A 234 2.10 8.47 26.81
C ASP A 234 1.44 7.70 25.66
N ALA A 235 2.03 6.57 25.24
CA ALA A 235 1.52 5.78 24.14
C ALA A 235 0.10 5.26 24.46
N LYS A 236 -0.81 5.48 23.52
CA LYS A 236 -2.19 4.98 23.61
C LYS A 236 -2.34 3.71 22.78
N PRO A 237 -3.18 2.76 23.22
CA PRO A 237 -3.59 1.65 22.38
C PRO A 237 -4.11 2.16 21.03
N PRO A 238 -3.63 1.59 19.91
CA PRO A 238 -4.19 1.93 18.61
C PRO A 238 -5.65 1.49 18.56
N ALA A 239 -6.46 2.18 17.74
CA ALA A 239 -7.77 1.67 17.38
C ALA A 239 -7.64 0.25 16.77
N GLU A 240 -8.71 -0.53 16.82
CA GLU A 240 -8.70 -1.86 16.19
C GLU A 240 -8.44 -1.71 14.69
N GLN A 241 -7.31 -2.27 14.25
CA GLN A 241 -6.83 -2.19 12.88
C GLN A 241 -6.33 -3.56 12.44
N PRO A 242 -6.49 -3.93 11.16
CA PRO A 242 -5.92 -5.16 10.64
C PRO A 242 -4.39 -5.10 10.64
N VAL A 243 -3.75 -6.26 10.56
CA VAL A 243 -2.31 -6.33 10.28
C VAL A 243 -2.02 -5.57 8.98
N PRO A 244 -1.02 -4.67 8.95
CA PRO A 244 -0.68 -3.93 7.75
C PRO A 244 -0.26 -4.91 6.66
N ARG A 245 -0.71 -4.67 5.43
CA ARG A 245 -0.26 -5.41 4.26
C ARG A 245 0.74 -4.56 3.51
N TRP A 246 1.96 -5.05 3.37
CA TRP A 246 3.04 -4.39 2.65
C TRP A 246 3.28 -5.10 1.31
N ASN A 247 3.32 -4.34 0.23
CA ASN A 247 3.57 -4.85 -1.12
C ASN A 247 4.76 -4.10 -1.74
N TRP A 248 4.97 -4.28 -3.04
CA TRP A 248 6.09 -3.68 -3.79
C TRP A 248 6.09 -2.14 -3.88
N GLY A 249 5.11 -1.43 -3.29
CA GLY A 249 4.97 0.03 -3.39
C GLY A 249 4.13 0.68 -2.27
N ALA A 250 4.16 2.02 -2.22
CA ALA A 250 3.93 2.82 -1.02
C ALA A 250 2.53 2.68 -0.36
N MET A 251 2.55 2.49 0.95
CA MET A 251 1.42 2.75 1.84
C MET A 251 1.19 4.28 1.99
N PRO A 252 -0.05 4.76 2.07
CA PRO A 252 -0.33 6.17 2.36
C PRO A 252 0.19 6.57 3.75
N PRO A 253 0.42 7.88 4.02
CA PRO A 253 0.81 8.36 5.34
C PRO A 253 -0.16 7.87 6.43
N TYR A 254 0.38 7.40 7.56
CA TYR A 254 -0.42 6.99 8.71
C TYR A 254 -1.21 8.18 9.27
N GLN A 255 -2.53 8.03 9.44
CA GLN A 255 -3.43 9.13 9.81
C GLN A 255 -3.87 9.15 11.30
N GLY A 256 -3.27 8.34 12.18
CA GLY A 256 -3.62 8.32 13.61
C GLY A 256 -4.79 7.40 13.91
#